data_AF-A0YFI2-F1
#
_entry.id   AF-A0YFI2-F1
#
_cell.length_a   1.000
_cell.length_b   1.000
_cell.length_c   1.000
_cell.angle_alpha   90.00
_cell.angle_beta   90.00
_cell.angle_gamma   90.00
#
_symmetry.space_group_name_H-M   'P 1'
#
loop_
_entity.id
_entity.type
_entity.pdbx_description
1 polymer ?
#
loop_
_entity_poly.entity_id
_entity_poly.type
_entity_poly.pdbx_seq_one_letter_code
_entity_poly.pdbx_strand_id
1 'polypeptide(L)'
;MVSPLSKAERLGFGRAVSAQEIQLWDIDVRPDGAGLPKGNGSVAEGKVLYLQQCLSCHGDRGLGGVNEPLAGRIAGDAFPFGRDPGLKKTIGNYWPYATTVFDYIRRAMPFSQPGTLSDDEVYSLVAYLLHLNDIIDPDQHIGADNLAAIRMPSRHRFVVDDRIPIDYRHPEGG
;
A
#
# COMPACT_ATOMS: atom_id res chain seq x y z
N MET A 1 -18.48 -44.44 -24.03
CA MET A 1 -18.25 -44.13 -22.61
C MET A 1 -16.88 -43.47 -22.53
N VAL A 2 -16.83 -42.17 -22.22
CA VAL A 2 -15.58 -41.41 -22.15
C VAL A 2 -14.98 -41.67 -20.77
N SER A 3 -13.77 -42.22 -20.74
CA SER A 3 -13.01 -42.44 -19.50
C SER A 3 -12.78 -41.11 -18.79
N PRO A 4 -12.97 -41.01 -17.47
CA PRO A 4 -12.60 -39.81 -16.73
C PRO A 4 -11.07 -39.65 -16.79
N LEU A 5 -10.62 -38.43 -17.08
CA LEU A 5 -9.21 -38.06 -16.97
C LEU A 5 -8.74 -38.32 -15.53
N SER A 6 -7.70 -39.12 -15.37
CA SER A 6 -7.05 -39.38 -14.10
C SER A 6 -6.56 -38.06 -13.51
N LYS A 7 -6.89 -37.81 -12.24
CA LYS A 7 -6.25 -36.80 -11.38
C LYS A 7 -4.74 -36.94 -11.55
N ALA A 8 -4.07 -35.99 -12.20
CA ALA A 8 -2.63 -36.02 -12.41
C ALA A 8 -1.94 -36.37 -11.09
N GLU A 9 -1.18 -37.47 -11.07
CA GLU A 9 -0.39 -37.85 -9.90
C GLU A 9 0.59 -36.71 -9.62
N ARG A 10 0.50 -36.14 -8.42
CA ARG A 10 1.40 -35.08 -7.98
C ARG A 10 2.82 -35.64 -7.99
N LEU A 11 3.79 -34.89 -8.52
CA LEU A 11 5.21 -35.29 -8.64
C LEU A 11 5.93 -35.51 -7.30
N GLY A 12 5.25 -35.36 -6.16
CA GLY A 12 5.83 -35.59 -4.83
C GLY A 12 6.80 -34.52 -4.32
N PHE A 13 6.97 -33.40 -5.03
CA PHE A 13 7.84 -32.31 -4.58
C PHE A 13 7.17 -31.40 -3.54
N GLY A 14 7.98 -30.91 -2.60
CA GLY A 14 7.57 -29.94 -1.57
C GLY A 14 6.90 -30.58 -0.35
N ARG A 15 6.44 -29.72 0.56
CA ARG A 15 5.64 -30.12 1.74
C ARG A 15 4.52 -29.10 1.96
N ALA A 16 3.50 -29.50 2.71
CA ALA A 16 2.53 -28.55 3.20
C ALA A 16 3.22 -27.50 4.08
N VAL A 17 2.92 -26.23 3.83
CA VAL A 17 3.37 -25.09 4.65
C VAL A 17 2.43 -25.01 5.86
N SER A 18 2.98 -24.85 7.06
CA SER A 18 2.19 -24.74 8.28
C SER A 18 1.45 -23.40 8.34
N ALA A 19 0.42 -23.31 9.18
CA ALA A 19 -0.26 -22.05 9.41
C ALA A 19 0.69 -20.99 10.00
N GLN A 20 1.63 -21.39 10.86
CA GLN A 20 2.63 -20.46 11.42
C GLN A 20 3.58 -19.96 10.34
N GLU A 21 3.99 -20.82 9.41
CA GLU A 21 4.83 -20.42 8.30
C GLU A 21 4.09 -19.50 7.33
N ILE A 22 2.81 -19.74 7.06
CA ILE A 22 1.99 -18.82 6.25
C ILE A 22 1.91 -17.45 6.92
N GLN A 23 1.62 -17.39 8.23
CA GLN A 23 1.50 -16.13 8.97
C GLN A 23 2.77 -15.27 8.96
N LEU A 24 3.95 -15.86 8.79
CA LEU A 24 5.21 -15.12 8.69
C LEU A 24 5.42 -14.45 7.33
N TRP A 25 4.71 -14.90 6.28
CA TRP A 25 4.94 -14.48 4.89
C TRP A 25 3.72 -13.78 4.28
N ASP A 26 2.52 -14.21 4.63
CA ASP A 26 1.23 -13.68 4.20
C ASP A 26 0.84 -12.47 5.04
N ILE A 27 1.58 -11.37 4.82
CA ILE A 27 1.37 -10.08 5.47
C ILE A 27 0.72 -9.05 4.54
N ASP A 28 0.29 -9.49 3.35
CA ASP A 28 -0.25 -8.64 2.29
C ASP A 28 -1.54 -7.94 2.73
N VAL A 29 -1.59 -6.62 2.51
CA VAL A 29 -2.79 -5.82 2.75
C VAL A 29 -3.42 -5.39 1.44
N ARG A 30 -4.67 -5.79 1.24
CA ARG A 30 -5.45 -5.49 0.04
C ARG A 30 -6.10 -4.09 0.06
N PRO A 31 -6.48 -3.54 -1.10
CA PRO A 31 -7.22 -2.28 -1.20
C PRO A 31 -8.51 -2.20 -0.38
N ASP A 32 -9.17 -3.34 -0.14
CA ASP A 32 -10.40 -3.46 0.66
C ASP A 32 -10.15 -3.62 2.17
N GLY A 33 -8.89 -3.61 2.60
CA GLY A 33 -8.50 -3.77 4.01
C GLY A 33 -8.32 -5.22 4.46
N ALA A 34 -8.59 -6.20 3.59
CA ALA A 34 -8.27 -7.59 3.92
C ALA A 34 -6.75 -7.74 4.15
N GLY A 35 -6.38 -8.38 5.26
CA GLY A 35 -4.98 -8.52 5.70
C GLY A 35 -4.50 -7.45 6.68
N LEU A 36 -5.31 -6.41 6.97
CA LEU A 36 -4.95 -5.43 7.99
C LEU A 36 -4.83 -6.10 9.38
N PRO A 37 -3.66 -5.97 10.05
CA PRO A 37 -3.51 -6.44 11.41
C PRO A 37 -4.29 -5.55 12.37
N LYS A 38 -4.67 -6.09 13.53
CA LYS A 38 -5.27 -5.30 14.61
C LYS A 38 -4.29 -4.22 15.06
N GLY A 39 -4.80 -3.02 15.25
CA GLY A 39 -4.00 -1.89 15.70
C GLY A 39 -4.66 -0.56 15.41
N ASN A 40 -4.06 0.48 15.94
CA ASN A 40 -4.43 1.87 15.70
C ASN A 40 -3.23 2.79 15.92
N GLY A 41 -3.31 4.00 15.37
CA GLY A 41 -2.27 5.01 15.52
C GLY A 41 -2.80 6.42 15.32
N SER A 42 -2.05 7.39 15.82
CA SER A 42 -2.38 8.81 15.76
C SER A 42 -1.40 9.59 14.86
N VAL A 43 -1.87 10.72 14.33
CA VAL A 43 -1.02 11.66 13.57
C VAL A 43 0.14 12.18 14.43
N ALA A 44 -0.11 12.44 15.71
CA ALA A 44 0.87 12.98 16.64
C ALA A 44 2.03 11.99 16.89
N GLU A 45 1.73 10.73 17.17
CA GLU A 45 2.74 9.67 17.31
C GLU A 45 3.46 9.43 15.98
N GLY A 46 2.72 9.43 14.88
CA GLY A 46 3.27 9.28 13.53
C GLY A 46 4.29 10.36 13.19
N LYS A 47 4.06 11.60 13.61
CA LYS A 47 5.01 12.69 13.44
C LYS A 47 6.32 12.42 14.17
N VAL A 48 6.26 11.94 15.41
CA VAL A 48 7.46 11.61 16.20
C VAL A 48 8.24 10.48 15.53
N LEU A 49 7.56 9.40 15.13
CA LEU A 49 8.17 8.28 14.42
C LEU A 49 8.79 8.71 13.08
N TYR A 50 8.12 9.57 12.33
CA TYR A 50 8.63 10.09 11.07
C TYR A 50 9.96 10.83 11.25
N LEU A 51 10.05 11.68 12.28
CA LEU A 51 11.28 12.42 12.60
C LEU A 51 12.44 11.48 12.96
N GLN A 52 12.15 10.33 13.55
CA GLN A 52 13.15 9.35 13.97
C GLN A 52 13.57 8.42 12.83
N GLN A 53 12.62 7.96 12.01
CA GLN A 53 12.82 6.84 11.09
C GLN A 53 12.80 7.21 9.60
N CYS A 54 12.24 8.37 9.24
CA CYS A 54 11.98 8.74 7.84
C CYS A 54 12.72 10.01 7.39
N LEU A 55 12.88 10.98 8.31
CA LEU A 55 13.38 12.33 8.03
C LEU A 55 14.72 12.35 7.29
N SER A 56 15.67 11.49 7.67
CA SER A 56 17.03 11.49 7.10
C SER A 56 17.05 11.25 5.58
N CYS A 57 16.04 10.56 5.05
CA CYS A 57 15.95 10.22 3.64
C CYS A 57 14.86 11.02 2.90
N HIS A 58 13.70 11.22 3.53
CA HIS A 58 12.51 11.81 2.89
C HIS A 58 12.30 13.29 3.24
N GLY A 59 13.21 13.89 4.00
CA GLY A 59 13.21 15.32 4.30
C GLY A 59 12.11 15.76 5.25
N ASP A 60 12.16 17.02 5.66
CA ASP A 60 11.14 17.59 6.53
C ASP A 60 9.78 17.59 5.81
N ARG A 61 8.72 17.24 6.55
CA ARG A 61 7.34 17.14 6.05
C ARG A 61 7.16 16.29 4.77
N GLY A 62 8.04 15.33 4.51
CA GLY A 62 7.93 14.45 3.34
C GLY A 62 8.29 15.10 2.01
N LEU A 63 9.00 16.23 2.01
CA LEU A 63 9.33 17.00 0.80
C LEU A 63 10.47 16.41 -0.05
N GLY A 64 11.02 15.26 0.36
CA GLY A 64 12.13 14.60 -0.31
C GLY A 64 13.49 15.11 0.17
N GLY A 65 14.54 14.40 -0.21
CA GLY A 65 15.91 14.69 0.18
C GLY A 65 16.87 13.77 -0.55
N VAL A 66 17.51 12.87 0.19
CA VAL A 66 18.31 11.79 -0.41
C VAL A 66 17.42 10.84 -1.24
N ASN A 67 16.19 10.62 -0.78
CA ASN A 67 15.18 9.83 -1.47
C ASN A 67 13.98 10.70 -1.90
N GLU A 68 13.10 10.10 -2.71
CA GLU A 68 11.93 10.77 -3.30
C GLU A 68 10.96 11.35 -2.23
N PRO A 69 10.23 12.44 -2.59
CA PRO A 69 9.22 13.02 -1.71
C PRO A 69 8.05 12.06 -1.48
N LEU A 70 7.53 12.08 -0.24
CA LEU A 70 6.37 11.31 0.19
C LEU A 70 5.09 12.15 0.16
N ALA A 71 5.23 13.47 0.32
CA ALA A 71 4.12 14.42 0.33
C ALA A 71 4.18 15.35 -0.88
N GLY A 72 3.01 15.70 -1.42
CA GLY A 72 2.92 16.58 -2.58
C GLY A 72 1.52 16.65 -3.16
N ARG A 73 0.50 16.83 -2.30
CA ARG A 73 -0.87 17.00 -2.76
C ARG A 73 -0.98 18.20 -3.70
N ILE A 74 -1.78 18.03 -4.73
CA ILE A 74 -2.04 19.06 -5.73
C ILE A 74 -3.43 19.64 -5.46
N ALA A 75 -3.53 20.96 -5.49
CA ALA A 75 -4.79 21.66 -5.25
C ALA A 75 -5.90 21.15 -6.20
N GLY A 76 -7.09 20.95 -5.63
CA GLY A 76 -8.25 20.44 -6.38
C GLY A 76 -8.09 19.02 -6.91
N ASP A 77 -7.13 18.24 -6.38
CA ASP A 77 -6.86 16.86 -6.77
C ASP A 77 -6.63 16.69 -8.29
N ALA A 78 -5.96 17.68 -8.88
CA ALA A 78 -5.57 17.67 -10.29
C ALA A 78 -4.57 16.54 -10.58
N PHE A 79 -4.60 16.01 -11.80
CA PHE A 79 -3.76 14.88 -12.23
C PHE A 79 -2.98 15.22 -13.53
N PRO A 80 -2.01 16.14 -13.49
CA PRO A 80 -1.37 16.69 -14.70
C PRO A 80 -0.13 15.90 -15.18
N PHE A 81 0.09 14.67 -14.71
CA PHE A 81 1.31 13.89 -15.02
C PHE A 81 1.58 13.61 -16.50
N GLY A 82 0.57 13.71 -17.37
CA GLY A 82 0.76 13.63 -18.82
C GLY A 82 1.20 14.95 -19.48
N ARG A 83 1.06 16.07 -18.76
CA ARG A 83 1.38 17.43 -19.23
C ARG A 83 2.58 18.04 -18.53
N ASP A 84 2.92 17.53 -17.34
CA ASP A 84 4.08 17.94 -16.56
C ASP A 84 4.90 16.71 -16.16
N PRO A 85 5.93 16.35 -16.93
CA PRO A 85 6.81 15.23 -16.62
C PRO A 85 7.76 15.51 -15.45
N GLY A 86 7.91 16.78 -15.01
CA GLY A 86 8.73 17.15 -13.87
C GLY A 86 8.04 16.91 -12.52
N LEU A 87 6.71 16.77 -12.54
CA LEU A 87 5.90 16.57 -11.34
C LEU A 87 6.18 15.21 -10.70
N LYS A 88 6.55 15.24 -9.42
CA LYS A 88 6.80 14.04 -8.62
C LYS A 88 5.50 13.36 -8.18
N LYS A 89 5.43 12.06 -8.37
CA LYS A 89 4.33 11.20 -7.93
C LYS A 89 4.54 10.86 -6.46
N THR A 90 3.63 11.30 -5.60
CA THR A 90 3.68 11.14 -4.14
C THR A 90 2.39 10.48 -3.64
N ILE A 91 2.32 10.24 -2.33
CA ILE A 91 1.15 9.63 -1.70
C ILE A 91 -0.11 10.46 -1.97
N GLY A 92 -0.03 11.79 -1.79
CA GLY A 92 -1.20 12.66 -1.89
C GLY A 92 -1.68 12.99 -3.29
N ASN A 93 -0.94 12.65 -4.34
CA ASN A 93 -1.29 13.05 -5.71
C ASN A 93 -1.38 11.89 -6.70
N TYR A 94 -0.91 10.69 -6.33
CA TYR A 94 -0.86 9.56 -7.27
C TYR A 94 -1.34 8.24 -6.68
N TRP A 95 -1.12 7.97 -5.39
CA TRP A 95 -1.45 6.66 -4.83
C TRP A 95 -2.97 6.50 -4.63
N PRO A 96 -3.58 5.39 -5.09
CA PRO A 96 -5.04 5.23 -5.06
C PRO A 96 -5.61 4.70 -3.74
N TYR A 97 -4.80 4.06 -2.90
CA TYR A 97 -5.27 3.41 -1.66
C TYR A 97 -4.31 3.67 -0.49
N ALA A 98 -4.86 4.05 0.66
CA ALA A 98 -4.09 4.23 1.89
C ALA A 98 -3.55 2.90 2.44
N THR A 99 -4.26 1.79 2.20
CA THR A 99 -3.82 0.44 2.58
C THR A 99 -2.53 0.01 1.87
N THR A 100 -2.29 0.47 0.63
CA THR A 100 -1.02 0.21 -0.07
C THR A 100 0.15 0.95 0.60
N VAL A 101 -0.10 2.13 1.19
CA VAL A 101 0.92 2.84 1.97
C VAL A 101 1.26 2.05 3.23
N PHE A 102 0.24 1.54 3.94
CA PHE A 102 0.43 0.68 5.10
C PHE A 102 1.22 -0.59 4.78
N ASP A 103 0.80 -1.34 3.75
CA ASP A 103 1.47 -2.57 3.30
C ASP A 103 2.95 -2.32 3.01
N TYR A 104 3.23 -1.28 2.23
CA TYR A 104 4.59 -0.95 1.83
C TYR A 104 5.46 -0.55 3.03
N ILE A 105 4.95 0.28 3.94
CA ILE A 105 5.71 0.69 5.12
C ILE A 105 5.99 -0.53 6.02
N ARG A 106 4.98 -1.35 6.30
CA ARG A 106 5.10 -2.55 7.14
C ARG A 106 6.14 -3.53 6.60
N ARG A 107 6.14 -3.77 5.29
CA ARG A 107 6.98 -4.78 4.63
C ARG A 107 8.38 -4.28 4.33
N ALA A 108 8.53 -3.01 3.94
CA ALA A 108 9.76 -2.52 3.31
C ALA A 108 10.45 -1.38 4.06
N MET A 109 9.82 -0.78 5.07
CA MET A 109 10.36 0.37 5.80
C MET A 109 10.63 0.07 7.28
N PRO A 110 11.51 0.84 7.94
CA PRO A 110 12.49 1.76 7.32
C PRO A 110 13.48 1.00 6.42
N PHE A 111 13.97 1.63 5.36
CA PHE A 111 14.81 0.94 4.35
C PHE A 111 16.05 0.26 4.93
N SER A 112 16.64 0.82 5.99
CA SER A 112 17.80 0.24 6.68
C SER A 112 17.46 -0.98 7.53
N GLN A 113 16.20 -1.11 7.99
CA GLN A 113 15.74 -2.16 8.88
C GLN A 113 14.26 -2.54 8.58
N PRO A 114 13.95 -3.11 7.40
CA PRO A 114 12.57 -3.43 7.03
C PRO A 114 11.91 -4.41 8.01
N GLY A 115 10.61 -4.23 8.25
CA GLY A 115 9.82 -5.15 9.09
C GLY A 115 10.08 -5.04 10.59
N THR A 116 10.75 -3.98 11.04
CA THR A 116 11.02 -3.73 12.47
C THR A 116 9.97 -2.88 13.18
N LEU A 117 9.10 -2.20 12.42
CA LEU A 117 7.99 -1.42 12.95
C LEU A 117 6.86 -2.33 13.38
N SER A 118 6.27 -2.04 14.55
CA SER A 118 5.01 -2.65 14.99
C SER A 118 3.82 -2.14 14.16
N ASP A 119 2.73 -2.90 14.15
CA ASP A 119 1.54 -2.54 13.37
C ASP A 119 0.96 -1.17 13.79
N ASP A 120 0.96 -0.82 15.08
CA ASP A 120 0.52 0.49 15.61
C ASP A 120 1.45 1.64 15.18
N GLU A 121 2.77 1.40 15.11
CA GLU A 121 3.73 2.37 14.58
C GLU A 121 3.50 2.61 13.07
N VAL A 122 3.20 1.56 12.31
CA VAL A 122 2.84 1.69 10.89
C VAL A 122 1.53 2.48 10.74
N TYR A 123 0.50 2.21 11.53
CA TYR A 123 -0.75 2.99 11.50
C TYR A 123 -0.50 4.47 11.81
N SER A 124 0.32 4.75 12.82
CA SER A 124 0.71 6.11 13.20
C SER A 124 1.44 6.83 12.07
N LEU A 125 2.44 6.19 11.45
CA LEU A 125 3.16 6.74 10.30
C LEU A 125 2.23 7.02 9.11
N VAL A 126 1.32 6.09 8.80
CA VAL A 126 0.31 6.28 7.75
C VAL A 126 -0.60 7.46 8.08
N ALA A 127 -1.12 7.56 9.30
CA ALA A 127 -1.94 8.70 9.73
C ALA A 127 -1.22 10.03 9.51
N TYR A 128 0.05 10.11 9.93
CA TYR A 128 0.85 11.31 9.73
C TYR A 128 1.09 11.64 8.25
N LEU A 129 1.40 10.65 7.40
CA LEU A 129 1.60 10.86 5.97
C LEU A 129 0.30 11.28 5.25
N LEU A 130 -0.85 10.75 5.67
CA LEU A 130 -2.16 11.19 5.16
C LEU A 130 -2.45 12.63 5.58
N HIS A 131 -2.17 12.98 6.84
CA HIS A 131 -2.32 14.35 7.35
C HIS A 131 -1.39 15.33 6.65
N LEU A 132 -0.13 14.97 6.39
CA LEU A 132 0.83 15.78 5.61
C LEU A 132 0.35 16.08 4.19
N ASN A 133 -0.56 15.26 3.66
CA ASN A 133 -1.21 15.46 2.36
C ASN A 133 -2.63 16.01 2.52
N ASP A 134 -3.00 16.57 3.68
CA ASP A 134 -4.31 17.15 3.97
C ASP A 134 -5.50 16.17 3.76
N ILE A 135 -5.24 14.86 3.79
CA ILE A 135 -6.27 13.83 3.51
C ILE A 135 -7.12 13.55 4.74
N ILE A 136 -6.54 13.69 5.92
CA ILE A 136 -7.20 13.48 7.21
C ILE A 136 -6.89 14.64 8.17
N ASP A 137 -7.78 14.82 9.14
CA ASP A 137 -7.61 15.80 10.21
C ASP A 137 -6.48 15.42 11.17
N PRO A 138 -5.81 16.39 11.81
CA PRO A 138 -4.69 16.13 12.74
C PRO A 138 -5.08 15.29 13.96
N ASP A 139 -6.37 15.27 14.33
CA ASP A 139 -6.87 14.56 15.51
C ASP A 139 -7.46 13.19 15.16
N GLN A 140 -7.46 12.82 13.86
CA GLN A 140 -8.03 11.56 13.40
C GLN A 140 -7.09 10.38 13.72
N HIS A 141 -7.65 9.36 14.37
CA HIS A 141 -6.98 8.07 14.55
C HIS A 141 -7.24 7.15 13.36
N ILE A 142 -6.23 6.40 12.95
CA ILE A 142 -6.30 5.44 11.85
C ILE A 142 -6.00 4.05 12.40
N GLY A 143 -6.77 3.06 11.95
CA GLY A 143 -6.63 1.67 12.39
C GLY A 143 -7.22 0.67 11.42
N ALA A 144 -7.25 -0.59 11.84
CA ALA A 144 -7.73 -1.72 11.05
C ALA A 144 -9.19 -1.57 10.59
N ASP A 145 -9.99 -0.84 11.36
CA ASP A 145 -11.43 -0.64 11.16
C ASP A 145 -11.76 0.48 10.15
N ASN A 146 -10.85 1.43 9.94
CA ASN A 146 -11.17 2.65 9.18
C ASN A 146 -10.20 2.96 8.02
N LEU A 147 -8.99 2.38 7.98
CA LEU A 147 -7.97 2.73 6.98
C LEU A 147 -8.44 2.50 5.54
N ALA A 148 -9.15 1.39 5.28
CA ALA A 148 -9.68 1.07 3.94
C ALA A 148 -10.81 2.01 3.49
N ALA A 149 -11.46 2.72 4.41
CA ALA A 149 -12.52 3.68 4.09
C ALA A 149 -11.97 5.04 3.62
N ILE A 150 -10.67 5.32 3.84
CA ILE A 150 -10.03 6.57 3.40
C ILE A 150 -10.04 6.66 1.87
N ARG A 151 -10.64 7.73 1.35
CA ARG A 151 -10.68 8.01 -0.08
C ARG A 151 -9.49 8.88 -0.50
N MET A 152 -8.49 8.24 -1.11
CA MET A 152 -7.34 8.94 -1.68
C MET A 152 -7.75 9.76 -2.92
N PRO A 153 -7.12 10.93 -3.17
CA PRO A 153 -7.40 11.79 -4.34
C PRO A 153 -7.37 11.06 -5.68
N SER A 154 -6.41 10.13 -5.84
CA SER A 154 -6.18 9.44 -7.12
C SER A 154 -6.91 8.10 -7.25
N ARG A 155 -7.81 7.76 -6.33
CA ARG A 155 -8.53 6.47 -6.30
C ARG A 155 -9.23 6.11 -7.62
N HIS A 156 -9.68 7.10 -8.38
CA HIS A 156 -10.45 6.93 -9.62
C HIS A 156 -9.64 7.24 -10.90
N ARG A 157 -8.32 7.42 -10.78
CA ARG A 157 -7.45 7.87 -11.88
C ARG A 157 -6.76 6.71 -12.62
N PHE A 158 -6.98 5.47 -12.18
CA PHE A 158 -6.39 4.27 -12.75
C PHE A 158 -7.47 3.37 -13.33
N VAL A 159 -7.18 2.80 -14.49
CA VAL A 159 -8.06 1.87 -15.21
C VAL A 159 -7.30 0.58 -15.49
N VAL A 160 -8.05 -0.50 -15.67
CA VAL A 160 -7.49 -1.74 -16.25
C VAL A 160 -7.02 -1.41 -17.67
N ASP A 161 -5.90 -2.00 -18.08
CA ASP A 161 -5.35 -1.82 -19.42
C ASP A 161 -6.40 -2.12 -20.49
N ASP A 162 -6.69 -1.13 -21.32
CA ASP A 162 -7.70 -1.15 -22.37
C ASP A 162 -7.09 -1.16 -23.77
N ARG A 163 -5.76 -1.27 -23.89
CA ARG A 163 -5.04 -1.29 -25.18
C ARG A 163 -5.41 -2.49 -26.04
N ILE A 164 -5.83 -3.59 -25.41
CA ILE A 164 -6.38 -4.77 -26.07
C ILE A 164 -7.73 -5.05 -25.40
N PRO A 165 -8.83 -5.24 -26.15
CA PRO A 165 -10.09 -5.69 -25.58
C PRO A 165 -9.85 -7.04 -24.88
N ILE A 166 -9.93 -7.07 -23.55
CA ILE A 166 -9.82 -8.32 -22.82
C ILE A 166 -11.14 -9.08 -22.99
N ASP A 167 -11.20 -9.99 -23.96
CA ASP A 167 -12.24 -11.01 -23.97
C ASP A 167 -11.86 -12.07 -22.93
N TYR A 168 -12.46 -11.98 -21.74
CA TYR A 168 -12.31 -12.98 -20.68
C TYR A 168 -12.95 -14.34 -21.02
N ARG A 169 -13.49 -14.52 -22.24
CA ARG A 169 -13.86 -15.86 -22.73
C ARG A 169 -12.60 -16.63 -23.09
N HIS A 170 -12.29 -17.61 -22.25
CA HIS A 170 -11.38 -18.73 -22.48
C HIS A 170 -11.11 -19.04 -23.97
N PRO A 171 -9.84 -19.09 -24.43
CA PRO A 171 -9.49 -19.99 -25.50
C PRO A 171 -9.35 -21.38 -24.87
N GLU A 172 -10.42 -22.16 -24.98
CA GLU A 172 -10.31 -23.62 -24.96
C GLU A 172 -9.35 -24.02 -26.09
N GLY A 173 -8.20 -24.62 -25.75
CA GLY A 173 -7.46 -25.55 -26.60
C GLY A 173 -6.71 -24.98 -27.82
N GLY A 174 -5.38 -25.08 -27.75
CA GLY A 174 -4.47 -25.17 -28.90
C GLY A 174 -3.38 -26.16 -28.58
#